data_AF-A0AAD6Y8Q0-F1
#
_entry.id   AF-A0AAD6Y8Q0-F1
#
_cell.length_a   1.000
_cell.length_b   1.000
_cell.length_c   1.000
_cell.angle_alpha   90.00
_cell.angle_beta   90.00
_cell.angle_gamma   90.00
#
_symmetry.space_group_name_H-M   'P 1'
#
loop_
_entity.id
_entity.type
_entity.pdbx_description
1 polymer ?
#
loop_
_entity_poly.entity_id
_entity_poly.type
_entity_poly.pdbx_seq_one_letter_code
_entity_poly.pdbx_strand_id
1 'polypeptide(L)'
;VEDVLYKVHLSNMKRLSPVVQGIFEIPNSAAGPKQGSEENPIILQFFTTTVFEDFLAWIYRAEWQPLEDADVEVKERMLVNLLHVARLWEISEALDWINDTDLNRLGVKVYSIIARAKEVLWNETRLACRVPPELDENPPWVSDEHDHRVCVEVFKEIWWTKIAKKVLDPVKPLHFYEIAAEVRK
;
A
#
# COMPACT_ATOMS: atom_id res chain seq x y z
N VAL A 1 18.42 -6.84 -0.19
CA VAL A 1 16.99 -6.74 -0.59
C VAL A 1 16.41 -8.08 -0.26
N GLU A 2 15.43 -8.14 0.65
CA GLU A 2 15.10 -9.40 1.32
C GLU A 2 16.40 -10.05 1.84
N ASP A 3 16.61 -11.35 1.60
CA ASP A 3 17.81 -12.09 2.02
C ASP A 3 18.93 -12.12 0.96
N VAL A 4 18.84 -11.29 -0.09
CA VAL A 4 19.81 -11.26 -1.20
C VAL A 4 20.70 -10.02 -1.15
N LEU A 5 22.01 -10.24 -1.20
CA LEU A 5 23.03 -9.19 -1.28
C LEU A 5 23.34 -8.86 -2.74
N TYR A 6 23.09 -7.61 -3.12
CA TYR A 6 23.39 -7.10 -4.47
C TYR A 6 24.63 -6.21 -4.44
N LYS A 7 25.55 -6.44 -5.39
CA LYS A 7 26.73 -5.59 -5.60
C LYS A 7 26.44 -4.64 -6.76
N VAL A 8 26.39 -3.35 -6.49
CA VAL A 8 25.95 -2.32 -7.44
C VAL A 8 27.00 -1.21 -7.53
N HIS A 9 27.21 -0.67 -8.73
CA HIS A 9 28.10 0.45 -8.94
C HIS A 9 27.52 1.73 -8.32
N LEU A 10 28.16 2.21 -7.26
CA LEU A 10 27.75 3.42 -6.55
C LEU A 10 27.68 4.65 -7.47
N SER A 11 28.55 4.73 -8.48
CA SER A 11 28.55 5.80 -9.48
C SER A 11 27.20 5.91 -10.20
N ASN A 12 26.59 4.79 -10.58
CA ASN A 12 25.31 4.78 -11.28
C ASN A 12 24.18 5.22 -10.36
N MET A 13 24.20 4.75 -9.11
CA MET A 13 23.18 5.09 -8.11
C MET A 13 23.22 6.57 -7.72
N LYS A 14 24.43 7.14 -7.54
CA LYS A 14 24.60 8.56 -7.22
C LYS A 14 24.22 9.48 -8.36
N ARG A 15 24.50 9.07 -9.61
CA ARG A 15 24.16 9.86 -10.79
C ARG A 15 22.64 10.00 -10.95
N LEU A 16 21.91 8.92 -10.70
CA LEU A 16 20.48 8.79 -10.98
C LEU A 16 19.57 9.31 -9.86
N SER A 17 20.04 9.32 -8.62
CA SER A 17 19.19 9.63 -7.47
C SER A 17 19.86 10.60 -6.49
N PRO A 18 19.32 11.82 -6.32
CA PRO A 18 19.81 12.75 -5.30
C PRO A 18 19.55 12.20 -3.89
N VAL A 19 18.46 11.45 -3.69
CA VAL A 19 18.15 10.77 -2.43
C VAL A 19 19.27 9.78 -2.07
N VAL A 20 19.65 8.92 -3.01
CA VAL A 20 20.72 7.94 -2.77
C VAL A 20 22.07 8.65 -2.58
N GLN A 21 22.35 9.71 -3.33
CA GLN A 21 23.54 10.52 -3.10
C GLN A 21 23.60 11.04 -1.66
N GLY A 22 22.51 11.63 -1.17
CA GLY A 22 22.40 12.15 0.19
C GLY A 22 22.65 11.09 1.27
N ILE A 23 22.15 9.86 1.09
CA ILE A 23 22.39 8.74 2.03
C ILE A 23 23.89 8.51 2.25
N PHE A 24 24.69 8.60 1.19
CA PHE A 24 26.15 8.38 1.27
C PHE A 24 26.95 9.59 1.71
N GLU A 25 26.33 10.76 1.82
CA GLU A 25 26.94 12.00 2.31
C GLU A 25 26.72 12.21 3.82
N ILE A 26 25.78 11.47 4.43
CA ILE A 26 25.60 11.46 5.88
C ILE A 26 26.89 10.92 6.54
N PRO A 27 27.49 11.65 7.51
CA PRO A 27 28.70 11.20 8.16
C PRO A 27 28.48 9.85 8.86
N ASN A 28 29.23 8.83 8.47
CA ASN A 28 29.24 7.55 9.18
C ASN A 28 29.87 7.75 10.56
N SER A 29 29.33 7.09 11.59
CA SER A 29 29.97 7.05 12.91
C SER A 29 31.39 6.49 12.76
N ALA A 30 32.39 7.19 13.32
CA ALA A 30 33.82 6.93 13.09
C ALA A 30 34.33 5.53 13.53
N ALA A 31 33.50 4.70 14.15
CA ALA A 31 33.91 3.45 14.81
C ALA A 31 33.38 2.16 14.15
N GLY A 32 32.88 2.19 12.91
CA GLY A 32 32.31 1.00 12.27
C GLY A 32 32.52 0.88 10.76
N PRO A 33 32.23 -0.30 10.17
CA PRO A 33 32.27 -0.51 8.73
C PRO A 33 31.37 0.50 8.01
N LYS A 34 31.88 1.05 6.91
CA LYS A 34 31.21 2.09 6.13
C LYS A 34 29.84 1.59 5.64
N GLN A 35 28.80 2.40 5.78
CA GLN A 35 27.48 2.07 5.23
C GLN A 35 27.55 1.87 3.71
N GLY A 36 26.94 0.79 3.23
CA GLY A 36 27.02 0.32 1.84
C GLY A 36 28.21 -0.59 1.53
N SER A 37 28.96 -1.03 2.55
CA SER A 37 29.96 -2.11 2.40
C SER A 37 29.32 -3.49 2.52
N GLU A 38 30.08 -4.56 2.25
CA GLU A 38 29.60 -5.94 2.44
C GLU A 38 29.30 -6.25 3.92
N GLU A 39 30.07 -5.64 4.83
CA GLU A 39 29.95 -5.82 6.29
C GLU A 39 28.85 -4.94 6.90
N ASN A 40 28.45 -3.87 6.19
CA ASN A 40 27.37 -2.97 6.60
C ASN A 40 26.56 -2.53 5.37
N PRO A 41 25.78 -3.45 4.77
CA PRO A 41 25.04 -3.17 3.55
C PRO A 41 23.86 -2.23 3.82
N ILE A 42 23.39 -1.56 2.78
CA ILE A 42 22.13 -0.80 2.85
C ILE A 42 20.96 -1.79 2.82
N ILE A 43 20.13 -1.75 3.85
CA ILE A 43 18.95 -2.59 3.95
C ILE A 43 17.76 -1.87 3.31
N LEU A 44 17.21 -2.49 2.26
CA LEU A 44 16.06 -1.99 1.51
C LEU A 44 14.82 -2.80 1.90
N GLN A 45 14.06 -2.31 2.89
CA GLN A 45 12.92 -3.03 3.48
C GLN A 45 11.64 -3.01 2.63
N PHE A 46 11.52 -2.09 1.67
CA PHE A 46 10.31 -1.90 0.86
C PHE A 46 10.43 -2.47 -0.56
N PHE A 47 11.49 -3.22 -0.83
CA PHE A 47 11.78 -3.77 -2.15
C PHE A 47 11.75 -5.30 -2.07
N THR A 48 11.02 -5.92 -2.98
CA THR A 48 11.22 -7.34 -3.28
C THR A 48 12.43 -7.50 -4.19
N THR A 49 13.00 -8.70 -4.22
CA THR A 49 14.07 -9.06 -5.17
C THR A 49 13.68 -8.74 -6.62
N THR A 50 12.48 -9.10 -7.05
CA THR A 50 11.96 -8.81 -8.40
C THR A 50 11.92 -7.31 -8.72
N VAL A 51 11.42 -6.47 -7.80
CA VAL A 51 11.36 -5.02 -8.02
C VAL A 51 12.77 -4.46 -8.21
N PHE A 52 13.71 -4.90 -7.37
CA PHE A 52 15.07 -4.40 -7.43
C PHE A 52 15.83 -4.90 -8.67
N GLU A 53 15.60 -6.15 -9.10
CA GLU A 53 16.18 -6.70 -10.32
C GLU A 53 15.67 -6.02 -11.58
N ASP A 54 14.36 -5.74 -11.68
CA ASP A 54 13.79 -4.99 -12.79
C ASP A 54 14.41 -3.57 -12.86
N PHE A 55 14.64 -2.94 -11.70
CA PHE A 55 15.35 -1.66 -11.62
C PHE A 55 16.83 -1.75 -12.04
N LEU A 56 17.57 -2.75 -11.56
CA LEU A 56 18.96 -2.96 -11.97
C LEU A 56 19.04 -3.26 -13.47
N ALA A 57 18.12 -4.06 -14.00
CA ALA A 57 18.01 -4.33 -15.42
C ALA A 57 17.84 -3.02 -16.20
N TRP A 58 16.99 -2.09 -15.74
CA TRP A 58 16.88 -0.77 -16.36
C TRP A 58 18.21 0.02 -16.28
N ILE A 59 18.83 0.17 -15.11
CA ILE A 59 20.09 0.93 -14.97
C ILE A 59 21.18 0.41 -15.91
N TYR A 60 21.31 -0.92 -16.01
CA TYR A 60 22.39 -1.55 -16.76
C TYR A 60 22.05 -1.85 -18.22
N ARG A 61 20.77 -1.85 -18.63
CA ARG A 61 20.34 -2.18 -20.00
C ARG A 61 19.70 -1.04 -20.78
N ALA A 62 19.28 0.07 -20.15
CA ALA A 62 18.46 1.10 -20.79
C ALA A 62 19.07 1.71 -22.07
N GLU A 63 20.39 1.65 -22.25
CA GLU A 63 21.06 2.14 -23.46
C GLU A 63 21.14 1.09 -24.60
N TRP A 64 20.96 -0.21 -24.32
CA TRP A 64 21.38 -1.27 -25.26
C TRP A 64 20.27 -2.25 -25.68
N GLN A 65 19.13 -2.32 -24.98
CA GLN A 65 17.99 -3.17 -25.36
C GLN A 65 16.65 -2.50 -25.01
N PRO A 66 15.93 -1.95 -26.00
CA PRO A 66 14.55 -1.49 -25.82
C PRO A 66 13.63 -2.64 -25.37
N LEU A 67 12.65 -2.38 -24.50
CA LEU A 67 11.63 -3.36 -24.07
C LEU A 67 10.63 -3.73 -25.18
N GLU A 68 10.92 -3.44 -26.44
CA GLU A 68 10.00 -3.64 -27.57
C GLU A 68 9.73 -5.12 -27.85
N ASP A 69 10.74 -5.98 -27.62
CA ASP A 69 10.64 -7.44 -27.85
C ASP A 69 10.20 -8.22 -26.60
N ALA A 70 9.97 -7.55 -25.47
CA ALA A 70 9.54 -8.20 -24.24
C ALA A 70 8.05 -8.56 -24.27
N ASP A 71 7.69 -9.66 -23.60
CA ASP A 71 6.28 -10.00 -23.36
C ASP A 71 5.56 -8.85 -22.65
N VAL A 72 4.28 -8.63 -22.99
CA VAL A 72 3.47 -7.52 -22.46
C VAL A 72 3.40 -7.54 -20.93
N GLU A 73 3.24 -8.71 -20.32
CA GLU A 73 3.16 -8.83 -18.86
C GLU A 73 4.51 -8.50 -18.19
N VAL A 74 5.61 -8.91 -18.80
CA VAL A 74 6.97 -8.60 -18.33
C VAL A 74 7.22 -7.11 -18.43
N LYS A 75 6.89 -6.49 -19.58
CA LYS A 75 7.06 -5.06 -19.79
C LYS A 75 6.26 -4.26 -18.77
N GLU A 76 4.99 -4.59 -18.57
CA GLU A 76 4.15 -3.88 -17.62
C GLU A 76 4.64 -4.02 -16.17
N ARG A 77 5.04 -5.23 -15.76
CA ARG A 77 5.62 -5.45 -14.43
C ARG A 77 6.88 -4.59 -14.23
N MET A 78 7.79 -4.61 -15.20
CA MET A 78 9.01 -3.80 -15.16
C MET A 78 8.69 -2.31 -15.04
N LEU A 79 7.69 -1.82 -15.79
CA LEU A 79 7.27 -0.42 -15.74
C LEU A 79 6.66 -0.03 -14.38
N VAL A 80 5.82 -0.88 -13.79
CA VAL A 80 5.27 -0.65 -12.43
C VAL A 80 6.39 -0.60 -11.39
N ASN A 81 7.30 -1.58 -11.45
CA ASN A 81 8.42 -1.67 -10.53
C ASN A 81 9.36 -0.46 -10.67
N LEU A 82 9.69 -0.08 -11.90
CA LEU A 82 10.51 1.08 -12.19
C LEU A 82 9.85 2.37 -11.74
N LEU A 83 8.54 2.55 -11.98
CA LEU A 83 7.79 3.72 -11.51
C LEU A 83 7.80 3.81 -9.98
N HIS A 84 7.66 2.68 -9.29
CA HIS A 84 7.74 2.62 -7.83
C HIS A 84 9.12 3.06 -7.33
N VAL A 85 10.20 2.50 -7.86
CA VAL A 85 11.58 2.85 -7.47
C VAL A 85 11.89 4.31 -7.80
N ALA A 86 11.53 4.76 -9.01
CA ALA A 86 11.81 6.10 -9.49
C ALA A 86 11.11 7.17 -8.65
N ARG A 87 9.89 6.92 -8.20
CA ARG A 87 9.18 7.83 -7.29
C ARG A 87 9.78 7.84 -5.89
N LEU A 88 10.17 6.67 -5.36
CA LEU A 88 10.73 6.58 -4.02
C LEU A 88 12.11 7.21 -3.91
N TRP A 89 12.93 7.09 -4.96
CA TRP A 89 14.32 7.58 -4.99
C TRP A 89 14.51 8.83 -5.85
N GLU A 90 13.42 9.45 -6.29
CA GLU A 90 13.43 10.69 -7.08
C GLU A 90 14.32 10.59 -8.34
N ILE A 91 14.21 9.49 -9.08
CA ILE A 91 14.99 9.24 -10.30
C ILE A 91 14.22 9.82 -11.50
N SER A 92 14.50 11.07 -11.85
CA SER A 92 13.81 11.75 -12.96
C SER A 92 14.06 11.07 -14.30
N GLU A 93 15.27 10.57 -14.56
CA GLU A 93 15.56 9.93 -15.86
C GLU A 93 14.75 8.66 -16.10
N ALA A 94 14.38 7.94 -15.04
CA ALA A 94 13.49 6.79 -15.15
C ALA A 94 12.06 7.23 -15.48
N LEU A 95 11.59 8.35 -14.93
CA LEU A 95 10.27 8.89 -15.24
C LEU A 95 10.21 9.41 -16.67
N ASP A 96 11.27 10.07 -17.16
CA ASP A 96 11.35 10.55 -18.54
C ASP A 96 11.47 9.39 -19.54
N TRP A 97 12.10 8.29 -19.13
CA TRP A 97 12.21 7.07 -19.95
C TRP A 97 10.85 6.36 -20.13
N ILE A 98 9.97 6.44 -19.14
CA ILE A 98 8.61 5.90 -19.23
C ILE A 98 7.75 6.88 -20.03
N ASN A 99 7.43 6.55 -21.28
CA ASN A 99 6.60 7.41 -22.12
C ASN A 99 5.16 7.57 -21.58
N ASP A 100 4.50 8.65 -22.00
CA ASP A 100 3.11 8.97 -21.59
C ASP A 100 2.11 7.86 -21.95
N THR A 101 2.35 7.10 -23.01
CA THR A 101 1.45 6.01 -23.41
C THR A 101 1.51 4.86 -22.40
N ASP A 102 2.71 4.51 -21.95
CA ASP A 102 2.96 3.49 -20.93
C ASP A 102 2.41 3.96 -19.57
N LEU A 103 2.62 5.23 -19.19
CA LEU A 103 2.01 5.80 -17.98
C LEU A 103 0.48 5.77 -18.02
N ASN A 104 -0.14 6.12 -19.16
CA ASN A 104 -1.59 6.08 -19.30
C ASN A 104 -2.14 4.66 -19.19
N ARG A 105 -1.46 3.67 -19.78
CA ARG A 105 -1.83 2.25 -19.66
C ARG A 105 -1.73 1.76 -18.21
N LEU A 106 -0.66 2.12 -17.50
CA LEU A 106 -0.50 1.83 -16.08
C LEU A 106 -1.58 2.52 -15.25
N GLY A 107 -1.87 3.80 -15.52
CA GLY A 107 -2.88 4.58 -14.82
C GLY A 107 -4.26 3.92 -14.89
N VAL A 108 -4.68 3.43 -16.06
CA VAL A 108 -5.95 2.71 -16.24
C VAL A 108 -5.97 1.39 -15.46
N LYS A 109 -4.87 0.63 -15.46
CA LYS A 109 -4.77 -0.64 -14.71
C LYS A 109 -4.73 -0.42 -13.19
N VAL A 110 -3.95 0.55 -12.71
CA VAL A 110 -3.90 0.91 -11.29
C VAL A 110 -5.27 1.39 -10.84
N TYR A 111 -5.92 2.24 -11.63
CA TYR A 111 -7.29 2.66 -11.36
C TYR A 111 -8.26 1.48 -11.28
N SER A 112 -8.21 0.52 -12.21
CA SER A 112 -9.11 -0.64 -12.19
C SER A 112 -8.89 -1.54 -10.98
N ILE A 113 -7.63 -1.74 -10.56
CA ILE A 113 -7.29 -2.47 -9.33
C ILE A 113 -7.85 -1.74 -8.09
N ILE A 114 -7.61 -0.44 -7.97
CA ILE A 114 -8.12 0.37 -6.86
C ILE A 114 -9.65 0.37 -6.85
N ALA A 115 -10.29 0.51 -8.01
CA ALA A 115 -11.75 0.48 -8.14
C ALA A 115 -12.32 -0.87 -7.69
N ARG A 116 -11.70 -1.99 -8.10
CA ARG A 116 -12.09 -3.33 -7.66
C ARG A 116 -11.88 -3.54 -6.16
N ALA A 117 -10.76 -3.07 -5.61
CA ALA A 117 -10.51 -3.14 -4.17
C ALA A 117 -11.56 -2.33 -3.39
N LYS A 118 -11.88 -1.11 -3.84
CA LYS A 118 -12.96 -0.30 -3.25
C LYS A 118 -14.32 -0.99 -3.34
N GLU A 119 -14.62 -1.65 -4.44
CA GLU A 119 -15.86 -2.41 -4.61
C GLU A 119 -15.95 -3.61 -3.65
N VAL A 120 -14.86 -4.36 -3.46
CA VAL A 120 -14.80 -5.45 -2.48
C VAL A 120 -15.02 -4.92 -1.07
N LEU A 121 -14.30 -3.86 -0.70
CA LEU A 121 -14.39 -3.26 0.64
C LEU A 121 -15.79 -2.69 0.92
N TRP A 122 -16.41 -2.09 -0.10
CA TRP A 122 -17.80 -1.64 -0.04
C TRP A 122 -18.78 -2.81 0.12
N ASN A 123 -18.57 -3.91 -0.61
CA ASN A 123 -19.40 -5.11 -0.47
C ASN A 123 -19.28 -5.74 0.92
N GLU A 124 -18.07 -5.85 1.46
CA GLU A 124 -17.82 -6.32 2.82
C GLU A 124 -18.48 -5.42 3.86
N THR A 125 -18.33 -4.10 3.72
CA THR A 125 -18.98 -3.11 4.60
C THR A 125 -20.51 -3.28 4.55
N ARG A 126 -21.08 -3.46 3.35
CA ARG A 126 -22.51 -3.73 3.18
C ARG A 126 -22.95 -5.02 3.83
N LEU A 127 -22.15 -6.09 3.75
CA LEU A 127 -22.42 -7.35 4.44
C LEU A 127 -22.31 -7.21 5.96
N ALA A 128 -21.29 -6.51 6.46
CA ALA A 128 -21.12 -6.24 7.89
C ALA A 128 -22.25 -5.38 8.46
N CYS A 129 -22.76 -4.42 7.69
CA CYS A 129 -23.90 -3.61 8.10
C CYS A 129 -25.24 -4.35 8.01
N ARG A 130 -25.30 -5.50 7.33
CA ARG A 130 -26.55 -6.26 7.17
C ARG A 130 -27.04 -6.91 8.46
N VAL A 131 -26.17 -7.13 9.42
CA VAL A 131 -26.52 -7.76 10.69
C VAL A 131 -25.88 -6.94 11.78
N PRO A 132 -26.65 -6.45 12.77
CA PRO A 132 -26.06 -5.78 13.92
C PRO A 132 -25.09 -6.72 14.64
N PRO A 133 -24.02 -6.19 15.26
CA PRO A 133 -23.17 -6.97 16.14
C PRO A 133 -24.01 -7.69 17.21
N GLU A 134 -23.63 -8.92 17.54
CA GLU A 134 -24.26 -9.65 18.64
C GLU A 134 -23.98 -8.92 19.96
N LEU A 135 -25.03 -8.77 20.78
CA LEU A 135 -24.88 -8.33 22.16
C LEU A 135 -24.58 -9.57 23.01
N ASP A 136 -23.76 -9.41 24.05
CA ASP A 136 -23.50 -10.47 25.02
C ASP A 136 -24.82 -11.01 25.58
N GLU A 137 -25.02 -12.33 25.54
CA GLU A 137 -26.24 -13.00 25.98
C GLU A 137 -26.48 -12.86 27.50
N ASN A 138 -25.40 -12.72 28.28
CA ASN A 138 -25.47 -12.65 29.75
C ASN A 138 -24.67 -11.46 30.31
N PRO A 139 -25.08 -10.23 29.99
CA PRO A 139 -24.37 -9.07 30.47
C PRO A 139 -24.57 -8.91 31.99
N PRO A 140 -23.51 -8.67 32.78
CA PRO A 140 -23.58 -8.65 34.25
C PRO A 140 -24.45 -7.51 34.83
N TRP A 141 -24.91 -6.57 33.99
CA TRP A 141 -25.75 -5.45 34.38
C TRP A 141 -27.25 -5.67 34.12
N VAL A 142 -27.65 -6.79 33.52
CA VAL A 142 -29.07 -7.11 33.29
C VAL A 142 -29.51 -8.18 34.27
N SER A 143 -30.47 -7.84 35.14
CA SER A 143 -30.98 -8.72 36.18
C SER A 143 -32.13 -9.65 35.73
N ASP A 144 -32.76 -9.36 34.58
CA ASP A 144 -33.90 -10.11 34.04
C ASP A 144 -33.71 -10.39 32.53
N GLU A 145 -33.94 -11.64 32.12
CA GLU A 145 -33.90 -12.10 30.73
C GLU A 145 -34.88 -11.31 29.82
N HIS A 146 -36.01 -10.84 30.38
CA HIS A 146 -36.97 -10.00 29.67
C HIS A 146 -36.36 -8.68 29.19
N ASP A 147 -35.60 -8.02 30.07
CA ASP A 147 -34.97 -6.72 29.77
C ASP A 147 -33.89 -6.87 28.71
N HIS A 148 -33.13 -7.98 28.73
CA HIS A 148 -32.11 -8.26 27.72
C HIS A 148 -32.71 -8.37 26.31
N ARG A 149 -33.81 -9.13 26.16
CA ARG A 149 -34.49 -9.29 24.87
C ARG A 149 -35.00 -7.96 24.31
N VAL A 150 -35.56 -7.09 25.18
CA VAL A 150 -36.01 -5.75 24.77
C VAL A 150 -34.82 -4.90 24.32
N CYS A 151 -33.70 -4.94 25.04
CA CYS A 151 -32.48 -4.24 24.63
C CYS A 151 -31.95 -4.70 23.26
N VAL A 152 -32.00 -6.00 22.98
CA VAL A 152 -31.58 -6.56 21.68
C VAL A 152 -32.43 -6.02 20.54
N GLU A 153 -33.75 -5.99 20.69
CA GLU A 153 -34.65 -5.47 19.64
C GLU A 153 -34.47 -3.96 19.43
N VAL A 154 -34.33 -3.18 20.51
CA VAL A 154 -34.03 -1.74 20.42
C VAL A 154 -32.69 -1.50 19.75
N PHE A 155 -31.67 -2.30 20.08
CA PHE A 155 -30.35 -2.18 19.46
C PHE A 155 -30.39 -2.49 17.96
N LYS A 156 -31.12 -3.52 17.54
CA LYS A 156 -31.34 -3.82 16.11
C LYS A 156 -31.97 -2.63 15.40
N GLU A 157 -32.98 -2.00 16.00
CA GLU A 157 -33.64 -0.82 15.42
C GLU A 157 -32.67 0.37 15.32
N ILE A 158 -31.92 0.69 16.38
CA ILE A 158 -30.93 1.77 16.41
C ILE A 158 -29.83 1.51 15.36
N TRP A 159 -29.35 0.27 15.26
CA TRP A 159 -28.34 -0.11 14.28
C TRP A 159 -28.79 0.23 12.87
N TRP A 160 -29.99 -0.20 12.48
CA TRP A 160 -30.49 0.02 11.12
C TRP A 160 -30.88 1.47 10.83
N THR A 161 -31.46 2.15 11.81
CA THR A 161 -32.00 3.50 11.59
C THR A 161 -30.93 4.58 11.67
N LYS A 162 -29.92 4.41 12.53
CA LYS A 162 -28.89 5.43 12.82
C LYS A 162 -27.48 5.04 12.39
N ILE A 163 -27.06 3.79 12.59
CA ILE A 163 -25.65 3.39 12.41
C ILE A 163 -25.37 2.92 10.98
N ALA A 164 -26.04 1.84 10.54
CA ALA A 164 -25.81 1.21 9.25
C ALA A 164 -25.93 2.21 8.08
N LYS A 165 -26.92 3.12 8.13
CA LYS A 165 -27.08 4.17 7.11
C LYS A 165 -25.90 5.12 7.03
N LYS A 166 -25.30 5.48 8.17
CA LYS A 166 -24.14 6.37 8.23
C LYS A 166 -22.86 5.65 7.82
N VAL A 167 -22.71 4.37 8.17
CA VAL A 167 -21.57 3.56 7.72
C VAL A 167 -21.62 3.37 6.19
N LEU A 168 -22.82 3.23 5.63
CA LEU A 168 -23.05 3.08 4.17
C LEU A 168 -23.25 4.42 3.44
N ASP A 169 -22.87 5.56 4.04
CA ASP A 169 -22.93 6.85 3.36
C ASP A 169 -21.78 6.96 2.34
N PRO A 170 -22.05 7.17 1.04
CA PRO A 170 -21.01 7.24 0.01
C PRO A 170 -20.18 8.53 0.05
N VAL A 171 -20.66 9.58 0.74
CA VAL A 171 -20.02 10.90 0.82
C VAL A 171 -19.24 11.03 2.13
N LYS A 172 -19.82 10.56 3.24
CA LYS A 172 -19.21 10.67 4.56
C LYS A 172 -19.49 9.41 5.40
N PRO A 173 -18.83 8.29 5.08
CA PRO A 173 -19.03 7.05 5.81
C PRO A 173 -18.58 7.20 7.26
N LEU A 174 -19.39 6.72 8.20
CA LEU A 174 -19.00 6.56 9.61
C LEU A 174 -17.98 5.43 9.73
N HIS A 175 -16.80 5.70 10.27
CA HIS A 175 -15.80 4.67 10.43
C HIS A 175 -16.18 3.69 11.57
N PHE A 176 -15.78 2.42 11.46
CA PHE A 176 -16.13 1.39 12.45
C PHE A 176 -15.69 1.75 13.88
N TYR A 177 -14.54 2.40 14.06
CA TYR A 177 -14.05 2.84 15.38
C TYR A 177 -14.89 3.97 16.00
N GLU A 178 -15.72 4.67 15.20
CA GLU A 178 -16.58 5.76 15.63
C GLU A 178 -17.98 5.29 16.05
N ILE A 179 -18.35 4.06 15.68
CA ILE A 179 -19.70 3.50 15.92
C ILE A 179 -20.06 3.54 17.41
N ALA A 180 -19.14 3.16 18.30
CA ALA A 180 -19.39 3.14 19.74
C ALA A 180 -19.70 4.54 20.30
N ALA A 181 -19.08 5.59 19.76
CA ALA A 181 -19.35 6.97 20.15
C ALA A 181 -20.70 7.44 19.59
N GLU A 182 -21.09 6.98 18.40
CA GLU A 182 -22.34 7.34 17.75
C GLU A 182 -23.56 6.68 18.42
N VAL A 183 -23.43 5.43 18.87
CA VAL A 183 -24.49 4.71 19.61
C VAL A 183 -24.79 5.37 20.98
N ARG A 184 -23.80 6.04 21.58
CA ARG A 184 -23.95 6.72 22.88
C ARG A 184 -24.68 8.07 22.82
N LYS A 185 -24.99 8.58 21.61
CA LYS A 185 -25.68 9.87 21.40
C LYS A 185 -27.19 9.69 21.32
#